data_AF-A0A067KCY3-F1
#
_entry.id   AF-A0A067KCY3-F1
#
_cell.length_a   1.000
_cell.length_b   1.000
_cell.length_c   1.000
_cell.angle_alpha   90.00
_cell.angle_beta   90.00
_cell.angle_gamma   90.00
#
_symmetry.space_group_name_H-M   'P 1'
#
loop_
_entity.id
_entity.type
_entity.pdbx_description
1 polymer ?
#
loop_
_entity_poly.entity_id
_entity_poly.type
_entity_poly.pdbx_seq_one_letter_code
_entity_poly.pdbx_strand_id
1 'polypeptide(L)'
;MINKKLIEKVGDAYRVVGAREDSSDDEEAEAAGGADMEEDNPPPFGSSFGAGTSDVGPSFQGPSSMSNDEVLARMMSRMDIFDTRLNGMESMIADRLQSIEIMRGSLDSRMDTLQGQLQTVIQLLQPHPPPPSEP
;
A
#
# COMPACT_ATOMS: atom_id res chain seq x y z
N MET A 1 -9.51 13.73 -18.30
CA MET A 1 -8.77 12.92 -19.33
C MET A 1 -7.63 12.07 -18.76
N ILE A 2 -7.46 11.98 -17.43
CA ILE A 2 -6.31 11.28 -16.81
C ILE A 2 -6.58 9.76 -16.67
N ASN A 3 -7.85 9.33 -16.64
CA ASN A 3 -8.21 7.93 -16.34
C ASN A 3 -8.10 6.96 -17.53
N LYS A 4 -8.18 7.41 -18.79
CA LYS A 4 -8.17 6.51 -19.97
C LYS A 4 -6.79 5.93 -20.28
N LYS A 5 -5.73 6.68 -19.96
CA LYS A 5 -4.33 6.33 -20.28
C LYS A 5 -3.71 5.32 -19.30
N LEU A 6 -4.24 5.23 -18.08
CA LEU A 6 -3.76 4.28 -17.07
C LEU A 6 -4.36 2.87 -17.30
N ILE A 7 -5.63 2.79 -17.69
CA ILE A 7 -6.33 1.52 -17.92
C ILE A 7 -5.80 0.79 -19.17
N GLU A 8 -5.47 1.52 -20.25
CA GLU A 8 -4.88 0.93 -21.47
C GLU A 8 -3.49 0.29 -21.22
N LYS A 9 -2.69 0.91 -20.35
CA LYS A 9 -1.33 0.43 -20.03
C LYS A 9 -1.31 -0.76 -19.07
N VAL A 10 -2.37 -0.93 -18.28
CA VAL A 10 -2.56 -2.07 -17.39
C VAL A 10 -3.21 -3.23 -18.18
N GLY A 11 -4.19 -2.97 -19.03
CA GLY A 11 -4.97 -3.99 -19.75
C GLY A 11 -4.18 -4.94 -20.66
N ASP A 12 -3.03 -4.52 -21.21
CA ASP A 12 -2.21 -5.39 -22.08
C ASP A 12 -1.35 -6.39 -21.29
N ALA A 13 -1.11 -6.13 -20.00
CA ALA A 13 -0.40 -7.05 -19.10
C ALA A 13 -1.28 -8.22 -18.62
N TYR A 14 -2.60 -8.06 -18.61
CA TYR A 14 -3.54 -9.05 -18.04
C TYR A 14 -4.30 -9.88 -19.08
N ARG A 15 -4.03 -9.71 -20.39
CA ARG A 15 -4.71 -10.47 -21.46
C ARG A 15 -4.34 -11.97 -21.51
N VAL A 16 -3.38 -12.45 -20.72
CA VAL A 16 -2.85 -13.82 -20.88
C VAL A 16 -3.51 -14.89 -20.01
N VAL A 17 -4.28 -14.54 -18.97
CA VAL A 17 -4.97 -15.54 -18.14
C VAL A 17 -6.28 -14.96 -17.59
N GLY A 18 -7.33 -14.95 -18.41
CA GLY A 18 -8.67 -14.59 -17.97
C GLY A 18 -9.64 -15.77 -18.14
N ALA A 19 -10.25 -16.20 -17.03
CA ALA A 19 -11.59 -16.79 -16.88
C ALA A 19 -11.62 -17.49 -15.49
N ARG A 20 -12.58 -17.34 -14.59
CA ARG A 20 -13.98 -16.87 -14.63
C ARG A 20 -14.52 -17.04 -13.18
N GLU A 21 -14.93 -15.97 -12.49
CA GLU A 21 -16.32 -15.56 -12.11
C GLU A 21 -17.00 -16.35 -10.96
N ASP A 22 -17.74 -15.59 -10.14
CA ASP A 22 -18.81 -15.93 -9.17
C ASP A 22 -18.41 -16.48 -7.79
N SER A 23 -19.02 -16.14 -6.64
CA SER A 23 -20.11 -15.21 -6.27
C SER A 23 -20.32 -15.29 -4.73
N SER A 24 -20.80 -14.20 -4.09
CA SER A 24 -21.60 -14.11 -2.84
C SER A 24 -21.03 -14.66 -1.52
N ASP A 25 -21.37 -14.19 -0.32
CA ASP A 25 -21.97 -13.01 0.31
C ASP A 25 -21.97 -13.34 1.84
N ASP A 26 -22.14 -12.34 2.68
CA ASP A 26 -22.55 -12.37 4.10
C ASP A 26 -21.58 -12.75 5.26
N GLU A 27 -21.23 -11.69 6.00
CA GLU A 27 -21.62 -11.40 7.41
C GLU A 27 -21.13 -12.25 8.61
N GLU A 28 -20.94 -11.49 9.70
CA GLU A 28 -21.05 -11.87 11.12
C GLU A 28 -19.77 -12.14 11.96
N ALA A 29 -19.35 -11.03 12.60
CA ALA A 29 -19.08 -10.83 14.02
C ALA A 29 -17.91 -11.54 14.76
N GLU A 30 -17.00 -10.66 15.23
CA GLU A 30 -16.50 -10.55 16.61
C GLU A 30 -16.04 -11.82 17.36
N ALA A 31 -14.75 -11.89 17.67
CA ALA A 31 -14.31 -12.05 19.06
C ALA A 31 -12.79 -11.84 19.21
N ALA A 32 -12.44 -10.86 20.02
CA ALA A 32 -11.11 -10.63 20.53
C ALA A 32 -10.56 -11.88 21.26
N GLY A 33 -9.37 -12.30 20.85
CA GLY A 33 -8.61 -13.36 21.52
C GLY A 33 -7.13 -13.18 21.26
N GLY A 34 -6.48 -12.36 22.08
CA GLY A 34 -5.03 -12.19 22.02
C GLY A 34 -4.32 -13.44 22.54
N ALA A 35 -3.36 -13.95 21.78
CA ALA A 35 -2.16 -14.61 22.28
C ALA A 35 -1.17 -14.86 21.14
N ASP A 36 0.06 -14.39 21.39
CA ASP A 36 1.33 -14.99 20.97
C ASP A 36 1.68 -15.03 19.46
N MET A 37 2.49 -14.06 19.05
CA MET A 37 3.11 -14.00 17.72
C MET A 37 4.46 -14.73 17.81
N GLU A 38 4.45 -16.07 17.75
CA GLU A 38 5.68 -16.81 17.47
C GLU A 38 6.05 -16.61 16.00
N GLU A 39 7.18 -15.96 15.80
CA GLU A 39 7.83 -15.72 14.51
C GLU A 39 8.28 -17.07 13.90
N ASP A 40 7.39 -17.72 13.14
CA ASP A 40 7.71 -18.91 12.33
C ASP A 40 8.61 -18.51 11.14
N ASN A 41 9.90 -18.29 11.42
CA ASN A 41 10.91 -18.21 10.37
C ASN A 41 11.09 -19.61 9.76
N PRO A 42 10.76 -19.83 8.47
CA PRO A 42 10.88 -21.15 7.87
C PRO A 42 12.36 -21.59 7.80
N PRO A 43 12.64 -22.89 7.97
CA PRO A 43 14.00 -23.38 8.09
C PRO A 43 14.79 -23.15 6.78
N PRO A 44 16.10 -22.87 6.86
CA PRO A 44 16.92 -22.66 5.68
C PRO A 44 17.02 -23.98 4.90
N PHE A 45 16.78 -23.91 3.58
CA PHE A 45 16.94 -25.04 2.67
C PHE A 45 18.28 -25.74 2.88
N GLY A 46 18.24 -27.04 3.17
CA GLY A 46 19.41 -27.86 3.46
C GLY A 46 20.36 -27.94 2.27
N SER A 47 21.54 -27.34 2.41
CA SER A 47 22.67 -27.57 1.52
C SER A 47 23.66 -28.50 2.21
N SER A 48 23.77 -29.72 1.67
CA SER A 48 24.71 -30.75 2.08
C SER A 48 26.13 -30.36 1.66
N PHE A 49 27.02 -30.08 2.62
CA PHE A 49 28.46 -30.23 2.46
C PHE A 49 29.07 -30.63 3.81
N GLY A 50 29.55 -31.86 3.89
CA GLY A 50 30.02 -32.48 5.14
C GLY A 50 31.41 -32.03 5.57
N ALA A 51 31.58 -31.83 6.88
CA ALA A 51 32.83 -32.00 7.63
C ALA A 51 32.45 -32.17 9.12
N GLY A 52 32.97 -33.21 9.77
CA GLY A 52 32.46 -33.74 11.02
C GLY A 52 32.58 -32.83 12.25
N THR A 53 31.69 -33.04 13.22
CA THR A 53 31.97 -33.51 14.59
C THR A 53 30.72 -33.32 15.45
N SER A 54 30.56 -34.21 16.44
CA SER A 54 29.61 -34.11 17.56
C SER A 54 28.15 -34.44 17.27
N ASP A 55 27.83 -35.70 17.56
CA ASP A 55 26.50 -36.22 17.90
C ASP A 55 25.75 -35.32 18.90
N VAL A 56 24.91 -34.41 18.41
CA VAL A 56 23.53 -34.14 18.86
C VAL A 56 22.88 -33.42 17.68
N GLY A 57 22.48 -34.18 16.67
CA GLY A 57 21.64 -33.65 15.60
C GLY A 57 20.22 -33.41 16.13
N PRO A 58 19.47 -32.41 15.61
CA PRO A 58 18.04 -32.38 15.83
C PRO A 58 17.51 -33.74 15.38
N SER A 59 16.71 -34.39 16.23
CA SER A 59 16.10 -35.66 15.89
C SER A 59 15.41 -35.47 14.54
N PHE A 60 15.96 -36.06 13.47
CA PHE A 60 15.29 -36.09 12.19
C PHE A 60 14.10 -37.01 12.38
N GLN A 61 13.00 -36.43 12.82
CA GLN A 61 11.68 -36.99 12.62
C GLN A 61 11.62 -37.20 11.10
N GLY A 62 11.66 -38.48 10.68
CA GLY A 62 11.68 -38.86 9.27
C GLY A 62 10.61 -38.10 8.50
N PRO A 63 10.75 -37.90 7.17
CA PRO A 63 9.94 -36.96 6.41
C PRO A 63 8.48 -37.11 6.82
N SER A 64 7.96 -36.16 7.60
CA SER A 64 6.55 -36.19 7.97
C SER A 64 5.84 -36.09 6.64
N SER A 65 5.18 -37.18 6.24
CA SER A 65 4.38 -37.19 5.02
C SER A 65 3.17 -36.32 5.32
N MET A 66 3.36 -35.00 5.22
CA MET A 66 2.28 -34.04 5.28
C MET A 66 1.28 -34.46 4.21
N SER A 67 0.01 -34.53 4.59
CA SER A 67 -1.03 -34.79 3.61
C SER A 67 -1.11 -33.58 2.67
N ASN A 68 -1.62 -33.80 1.46
CA ASN A 68 -1.86 -32.69 0.52
C ASN A 68 -2.79 -31.63 1.12
N ASP A 69 -3.74 -32.04 1.96
CA ASP A 69 -4.66 -31.14 2.66
C ASP A 69 -3.93 -30.27 3.69
N GLU A 70 -2.96 -30.82 4.40
CA GLU A 70 -2.12 -30.09 5.35
C GLU A 70 -1.23 -29.06 4.63
N VAL A 71 -0.67 -29.44 3.48
CA VAL A 71 0.10 -28.51 2.62
C VAL A 71 -0.80 -27.38 2.12
N LEU A 72 -2.01 -27.71 1.66
CA LEU A 72 -2.98 -26.72 1.17
C LEU A 72 -3.41 -25.75 2.28
N ALA A 73 -3.74 -26.27 3.47
CA ALA A 73 -4.11 -25.46 4.63
C ALA A 73 -2.97 -24.51 5.03
N ARG A 74 -1.71 -24.98 4.99
CA ARG A 74 -0.54 -24.14 5.25
C ARG A 74 -0.33 -23.06 4.18
N MET A 75 -0.61 -23.36 2.92
CA MET A 75 -0.56 -22.37 1.84
C MET A 75 -1.63 -21.30 2.00
N MET A 76 -2.87 -21.70 2.32
CA MET A 76 -3.98 -20.78 2.59
C MET A 76 -3.67 -19.88 3.78
N SER A 77 -3.23 -20.45 4.89
CA SER A 77 -2.83 -19.68 6.07
C SER A 77 -1.71 -18.67 5.78
N ARG A 78 -0.74 -19.03 4.93
CA ARG A 78 0.31 -18.08 4.50
C ARG A 78 -0.24 -16.98 3.61
N MET A 79 -1.22 -17.29 2.76
CA MET A 79 -1.87 -16.30 1.90
C MET A 79 -2.62 -15.26 2.73
N ASP A 80 -3.35 -15.68 3.76
CA ASP A 80 -4.08 -14.78 4.66
C ASP A 80 -3.15 -13.78 5.38
N ILE A 81 -1.94 -14.24 5.75
CA ILE A 81 -0.91 -13.37 6.35
C ILE A 81 -0.43 -12.32 5.35
N PHE A 82 -0.22 -12.71 4.08
CA PHE A 82 0.15 -11.75 3.04
C PHE A 82 -0.99 -10.76 2.76
N ASP A 83 -2.23 -11.22 2.67
CA ASP A 83 -3.39 -10.37 2.41
C ASP A 83 -3.58 -9.34 3.52
N THR A 84 -3.48 -9.76 4.78
CA THR A 84 -3.55 -8.86 5.94
C THR A 84 -2.45 -7.79 5.88
N ARG A 85 -1.22 -8.18 5.52
CA ARG A 85 -0.09 -7.26 5.38
C ARG A 85 -0.27 -6.29 4.22
N LEU A 86 -0.76 -6.78 3.08
CA LEU A 86 -1.01 -5.97 1.89
C LEU A 86 -2.10 -4.95 2.14
N ASN A 87 -3.21 -5.34 2.79
CA ASN A 87 -4.27 -4.42 3.18
C ASN A 87 -3.77 -3.35 4.17
N GLY A 88 -2.93 -3.75 5.12
CA GLY A 88 -2.24 -2.82 6.02
C GLY A 88 -1.39 -1.80 5.26
N MET A 89 -0.54 -2.27 4.33
CA MET A 89 0.28 -1.39 3.50
C MET A 89 -0.56 -0.46 2.61
N GLU A 90 -1.65 -0.96 2.05
CA GLU A 90 -2.57 -0.17 1.22
C GLU A 90 -3.18 0.98 2.01
N SER A 91 -3.67 0.72 3.22
CA SER A 91 -4.23 1.76 4.08
C SER A 91 -3.20 2.83 4.45
N MET A 92 -1.96 2.43 4.74
CA MET A 92 -0.87 3.37 5.04
C MET A 92 -0.50 4.24 3.83
N ILE A 93 -0.52 3.66 2.62
CA ILE A 93 -0.28 4.40 1.38
C ILE A 93 -1.44 5.38 1.13
N ALA A 94 -2.69 4.94 1.31
CA ALA A 94 -3.86 5.79 1.14
C ALA A 94 -3.85 7.00 2.07
N ASP A 95 -3.57 6.79 3.37
CA ASP A 95 -3.44 7.87 4.37
C ASP A 95 -2.34 8.87 3.98
N ARG A 96 -1.17 8.36 3.57
CA ARG A 96 -0.04 9.21 3.15
C ARG A 96 -0.40 10.06 1.92
N LEU A 97 -1.09 9.46 0.95
CA LEU A 97 -1.52 10.18 -0.26
C LEU A 97 -2.58 11.23 0.05
N GLN A 98 -3.53 10.92 0.92
CA GLN A 98 -4.54 11.88 1.38
C GLN A 98 -3.90 13.06 2.11
N SER A 99 -2.92 12.80 2.98
CA SER A 99 -2.16 13.85 3.66
C SER A 99 -1.43 14.78 2.68
N ILE A 100 -0.83 14.23 1.63
CA ILE A 100 -0.19 15.01 0.57
C ILE A 100 -1.21 15.87 -0.19
N GLU A 101 -2.39 15.34 -0.48
CA GLU A 101 -3.46 16.09 -1.14
C GLU A 101 -3.93 17.29 -0.30
N ILE A 102 -4.10 17.10 1.01
CA ILE A 102 -4.44 18.16 1.95
C ILE A 102 -3.33 19.23 1.99
N MET A 103 -2.06 18.81 2.09
CA MET A 103 -0.93 19.75 2.07
C MET A 103 -0.87 20.54 0.77
N ARG A 104 -1.14 19.90 -0.36
CA ARG A 104 -1.18 20.57 -1.66
C ARG A 104 -2.29 21.63 -1.70
N GLY A 105 -3.50 21.30 -1.26
CA GLY A 105 -4.59 22.27 -1.17
C GLY A 105 -4.28 23.46 -0.24
N SER A 106 -3.56 23.20 0.86
CA SER A 106 -3.08 24.25 1.77
C SER A 106 -2.04 25.16 1.11
N LEU A 107 -1.10 24.60 0.35
CA LEU A 107 -0.11 25.38 -0.39
C LEU A 107 -0.76 26.24 -1.49
N ASP A 108 -1.71 25.68 -2.25
CA ASP A 108 -2.45 26.42 -3.27
C ASP A 108 -3.17 27.63 -2.63
N SER A 109 -3.87 27.41 -1.51
CA SER A 109 -4.57 28.48 -0.78
C SER A 109 -3.63 29.58 -0.27
N ARG A 110 -2.43 29.19 0.20
CA ARG A 110 -1.40 30.14 0.65
C ARG A 110 -0.84 30.95 -0.52
N MET A 111 -0.63 30.32 -1.67
CA MET A 111 -0.14 30.99 -2.87
C MET A 111 -1.16 32.02 -3.37
N ASP A 112 -2.44 31.67 -3.41
CA ASP A 112 -3.53 32.59 -3.80
C ASP A 112 -3.57 33.81 -2.88
N THR A 113 -3.43 33.57 -1.56
CA THR A 113 -3.40 34.65 -0.57
C THR A 113 -2.21 35.59 -0.79
N LEU A 114 -1.01 35.02 -0.97
CA LEU A 114 0.21 35.82 -1.21
C LEU A 114 0.14 36.59 -2.52
N GLN A 115 -0.45 35.99 -3.56
CA GLN A 115 -0.66 36.66 -4.84
C GLN A 115 -1.62 37.85 -4.70
N GLY A 116 -2.75 37.68 -3.99
CA GLY A 116 -3.68 38.78 -3.72
C GLY A 116 -3.06 39.90 -2.88
N GLN A 117 -2.25 39.56 -1.88
CA GLN A 117 -1.51 40.53 -1.08
C GLN A 117 -0.50 41.31 -1.94
N LEU A 118 0.28 40.62 -2.77
CA LEU A 118 1.25 41.25 -3.65
C LEU A 118 0.57 42.20 -4.65
N GLN A 119 -0.56 41.79 -5.23
CA GLN A 119 -1.34 42.64 -6.13
C GLN A 119 -1.82 43.91 -5.42
N THR A 120 -2.30 43.78 -4.18
CA THR A 120 -2.72 44.93 -3.36
C THR A 120 -1.56 45.90 -3.12
N VAL A 121 -0.38 45.39 -2.77
CA VAL A 121 0.82 46.22 -2.56
C VAL A 121 1.24 46.94 -3.85
N ILE A 122 1.20 46.24 -5.00
CA ILE A 122 1.49 46.85 -6.30
C ILE A 122 0.52 47.99 -6.60
N GLN A 123 -0.78 47.82 -6.34
CA GLN A 123 -1.77 48.88 -6.57
C GLN A 123 -1.52 50.11 -5.68
N LEU A 124 -1.09 49.92 -4.43
CA LEU A 124 -0.75 51.03 -3.52
C LEU A 124 0.50 51.80 -3.98
N LEU A 125 1.43 51.12 -4.66
CA LEU A 125 2.63 51.71 -5.21
C LEU A 125 2.39 52.42 -6.56
N GLN A 126 1.24 52.21 -7.20
CA GLN A 126 0.94 52.89 -8.46
C GLN A 126 0.69 54.39 -8.22
N PRO A 127 1.29 55.29 -9.02
CA PRO A 127 1.01 56.72 -8.95
C PRO A 127 -0.47 56.98 -9.20
N HIS A 128 -1.09 57.85 -8.39
CA HIS A 128 -2.48 58.25 -8.63
C HIS A 128 -2.59 58.88 -10.03
N PRO A 129 -3.57 58.47 -10.86
CA PRO A 129 -3.76 59.06 -12.17
C PRO A 129 -3.91 60.59 -12.04
N PRO A 130 -3.34 61.37 -12.97
CA PRO A 130 -3.43 62.82 -12.93
C PRO A 130 -4.90 63.25 -12.98
N PRO A 131 -5.28 64.33 -12.28
CA PRO A 131 -6.64 64.82 -12.31
C PRO A 131 -7.05 65.16 -13.75
N PRO A 132 -8.33 64.95 -14.13
CA PRO A 132 -8.81 65.29 -15.46
C PRO A 132 -8.60 66.79 -15.69
N SER A 133 -8.05 67.14 -16.86
CA SER A 133 -7.85 68.53 -17.25
C SER A 133 -9.21 69.24 -17.28
N GLU A 134 -9.37 70.28 -16.46
CA GLU A 134 -10.53 71.17 -16.54
C GLU A 134 -10.54 71.91 -17.90
N PRO A 135 -11.74 72.10 -18.49
CA PRO A 135 -11.90 72.71 -19.81
C PRO A 135 -11.60 74.21 -19.88
#